data_AF-A0A971W0T2-F1
#
_entry.id   AF-A0A971W0T2-F1
#
_cell.length_a   1.000
_cell.length_b   1.000
_cell.length_c   1.000
_cell.angle_alpha   90.00
_cell.angle_beta   90.00
_cell.angle_gamma   90.00
#
_symmetry.space_group_name_H-M   'P 1'
#
loop_
_entity.id
_entity.type
_entity.pdbx_description
1 polymer ?
#
loop_
_entity_poly.entity_id
_entity_poly.type
_entity_poly.pdbx_seq_one_letter_code
_entity_poly.pdbx_strand_id
1 'polypeptide(L)'
;MRIVIAPDSFKGSLSAGQAAAYIEEGIRRVIPSCAIDKIPIADGGEGTVEAMVAATGGEIVKASVCGPLMEEVDSFFGILGDG
;
A
#
# COMPACT_ATOMS: atom_id res chain seq x y z
N MET A 1 2.44 -17.75 18.08
CA MET A 1 1.68 -17.75 16.81
C MET A 1 2.15 -16.57 15.98
N ARG A 2 2.34 -16.77 14.68
CA ARG A 2 2.72 -15.72 13.73
C ARG A 2 1.67 -15.64 12.63
N ILE A 3 1.18 -14.45 12.32
CA ILE A 3 0.08 -14.22 11.37
C ILE A 3 0.56 -13.26 10.29
N VAL A 4 0.38 -13.64 9.04
CA VAL A 4 0.61 -12.76 7.89
C VAL A 4 -0.72 -12.15 7.49
N ILE A 5 -0.76 -10.82 7.38
CA ILE A 5 -1.91 -10.04 6.93
C ILE A 5 -1.56 -9.50 5.54
N ALA A 6 -2.10 -10.14 4.50
CA ALA A 6 -1.84 -9.77 3.11
C ALA A 6 -3.13 -9.42 2.33
N PRO A 7 -3.82 -8.32 2.69
CA PRO A 7 -5.05 -7.91 2.02
C PRO A 7 -4.76 -7.08 0.78
N ASP A 8 -5.72 -7.10 -0.14
CA ASP A 8 -5.86 -6.11 -1.20
C ASP A 8 -6.75 -4.94 -0.74
N SER A 9 -6.79 -3.88 -1.52
CA SER A 9 -7.65 -2.71 -1.32
C SER A 9 -9.13 -3.07 -1.39
N PHE A 10 -9.93 -2.32 -0.64
CA PHE A 10 -11.38 -2.32 -0.77
C PHE A 10 -11.73 -1.15 -1.66
N LYS A 11 -11.86 -1.40 -2.97
CA LYS A 11 -11.99 -0.37 -4.00
C LYS A 11 -13.03 0.70 -3.65
N GLY A 12 -12.61 1.97 -3.67
CA GLY A 12 -13.45 3.12 -3.30
C GLY A 12 -13.70 3.28 -1.79
N SER A 13 -13.02 2.53 -0.94
CA SER A 13 -13.21 2.55 0.52
C SER A 13 -11.89 2.58 1.30
N LEU A 14 -11.11 1.50 1.26
CA LEU A 14 -9.87 1.36 2.05
C LEU A 14 -8.70 1.00 1.16
N SER A 15 -7.54 1.61 1.39
CA SER A 15 -6.29 1.08 0.82
C SER A 15 -5.94 -0.27 1.45
N ALA A 16 -5.12 -1.06 0.76
CA ALA A 16 -4.63 -2.33 1.29
C ALA A 16 -3.90 -2.14 2.65
N GLY A 17 -3.16 -1.03 2.81
CA GLY A 17 -2.51 -0.67 4.07
C GLY A 17 -3.48 -0.37 5.21
N GLN A 18 -4.58 0.34 4.92
CA GLN A 18 -5.64 0.60 5.91
C GLN A 18 -6.36 -0.69 6.30
N ALA A 19 -6.71 -1.53 5.31
CA ALA A 19 -7.30 -2.84 5.58
C ALA A 19 -6.39 -3.69 6.48
N ALA A 20 -5.09 -3.73 6.20
CA ALA A 20 -4.12 -4.45 7.01
C ALA A 20 -4.05 -3.94 8.46
N ALA A 21 -4.12 -2.63 8.67
CA ALA A 21 -4.12 -2.01 10.00
C ALA A 21 -5.37 -2.38 10.82
N TYR A 22 -6.56 -2.32 10.22
CA TYR A 22 -7.81 -2.69 10.91
C TYR A 22 -7.90 -4.19 11.22
N ILE A 23 -7.39 -5.05 10.33
CA ILE A 23 -7.31 -6.49 10.59
C ILE A 23 -6.35 -6.76 11.77
N GLU A 24 -5.17 -6.11 11.79
CA GLU A 24 -4.23 -6.20 12.92
C GLU A 24 -4.90 -5.79 14.23
N GLU A 25 -5.63 -4.68 14.25
CA GLU A 25 -6.34 -4.21 15.44
C GLU A 25 -7.33 -5.26 15.96
N GLY A 26 -8.14 -5.85 15.07
CA GLY A 26 -9.07 -6.91 15.41
C GLY A 26 -8.39 -8.15 15.99
N ILE A 27 -7.29 -8.59 15.38
CA ILE A 27 -6.51 -9.74 15.85
C ILE A 27 -5.93 -9.47 17.24
N ARG A 28 -5.33 -8.29 17.47
CA ARG A 28 -4.70 -7.95 18.76
C ARG A 28 -5.69 -7.88 19.91
N ARG A 29 -6.97 -7.57 19.66
CA ARG A 29 -8.02 -7.64 20.68
C ARG A 29 -8.27 -9.05 21.21
N VAL A 30 -7.99 -10.08 20.41
CA VAL A 30 -8.24 -11.50 20.76
C VAL A 30 -6.94 -12.23 21.13
N ILE A 31 -5.85 -11.96 20.42
CA ILE A 31 -4.54 -12.61 20.62
C ILE A 31 -3.45 -11.53 20.75
N PRO A 32 -3.33 -10.86 21.91
CA PRO A 32 -2.43 -9.70 22.06
C PRO A 32 -0.95 -10.00 21.80
N SER A 33 -0.51 -11.23 22.10
CA SER A 33 0.89 -11.67 22.02
C SER A 33 1.29 -12.29 20.66
N CYS A 34 0.43 -12.25 19.65
CA CYS A 34 0.80 -12.75 18.31
C CYS A 34 1.84 -11.84 17.64
N ALA A 35 2.73 -12.46 16.85
CA ALA A 35 3.57 -11.75 15.91
C ALA A 35 2.78 -11.52 14.61
N ILE A 36 2.84 -10.32 14.06
CA ILE A 36 2.09 -9.94 12.86
C ILE A 36 3.05 -9.36 11.82
N ASP A 37 2.98 -9.87 10.60
CA ASP A 37 3.61 -9.26 9.42
C ASP A 37 2.51 -8.72 8.51
N LYS A 38 2.55 -7.43 8.18
CA LYS A 38 1.61 -6.81 7.23
C LYS A 38 2.28 -6.70 5.87
N ILE A 39 1.65 -7.29 4.86
CA ILE A 39 2.15 -7.32 3.48
C ILE A 39 0.99 -6.86 2.58
N PRO A 40 0.66 -5.56 2.53
CA PRO A 40 -0.35 -5.06 1.61
C PRO A 40 0.00 -5.47 0.17
N ILE A 41 -0.96 -6.06 -0.54
CA ILE A 41 -0.78 -6.52 -1.91
C ILE A 41 -1.59 -5.66 -2.88
N ALA A 42 -1.20 -5.71 -4.15
CA ALA A 42 -1.92 -5.10 -5.26
C ALA A 42 -1.79 -5.98 -6.50
N ASP A 43 -2.73 -5.87 -7.43
CA ASP A 43 -2.84 -6.70 -8.64
C ASP A 43 -2.32 -6.02 -9.92
N GLY A 44 -1.75 -4.82 -9.79
CA GLY A 44 -1.35 -3.95 -10.91
C GLY A 44 -2.33 -2.80 -11.17
N GLY A 45 -3.46 -2.77 -10.47
CA GLY A 45 -4.42 -1.66 -10.51
C GLY A 45 -4.04 -0.48 -9.59
N GLU A 46 -5.08 0.20 -9.11
CA GLU A 46 -4.98 1.33 -8.18
C GLU A 46 -4.28 0.91 -6.87
N GLY A 47 -3.37 1.75 -6.36
CA GLY A 47 -2.64 1.47 -5.12
C GLY A 47 -1.38 0.60 -5.29
N THR A 48 -1.06 0.15 -6.52
CA THR A 48 0.12 -0.69 -6.78
C THR A 48 1.42 0.03 -6.47
N VAL A 49 1.56 1.31 -6.81
CA VAL A 49 2.77 2.09 -6.55
C VAL A 49 3.04 2.15 -5.04
N GLU A 50 2.02 2.46 -4.25
CA GLU A 50 2.08 2.56 -2.80
C GLU A 50 2.41 1.21 -2.16
N ALA A 51 1.79 0.11 -2.63
CA ALA A 51 2.05 -1.23 -2.12
C ALA A 51 3.51 -1.65 -2.37
N MET A 52 4.02 -1.43 -3.58
CA MET A 52 5.38 -1.80 -3.97
C MET A 52 6.44 -0.96 -3.25
N VAL A 53 6.23 0.36 -3.15
CA VAL A 53 7.13 1.26 -2.42
C VAL A 53 7.17 0.89 -0.93
N ALA A 54 6.01 0.66 -0.30
CA ALA A 54 5.95 0.27 1.11
C ALA A 54 6.62 -1.09 1.37
N ALA A 55 6.46 -2.06 0.45
CA ALA A 55 7.04 -3.39 0.58
C ALA A 55 8.58 -3.39 0.43
N THR A 56 9.12 -2.51 -0.39
CA THR A 56 10.56 -2.44 -0.69
C THR A 56 11.32 -1.40 0.12
N GLY A 57 10.62 -0.53 0.85
CA GLY A 57 11.23 0.63 1.53
C GLY A 57 11.73 1.68 0.54
N GLY A 58 11.10 1.76 -0.64
CA GLY A 58 11.41 2.74 -1.68
C GLY A 58 10.84 4.13 -1.40
N GLU A 59 10.71 4.94 -2.44
CA GLU A 59 10.15 6.29 -2.34
C GLU A 59 9.12 6.59 -3.43
N ILE A 60 8.15 7.45 -3.10
CA ILE A 60 7.21 8.02 -4.07
C ILE A 60 7.76 9.39 -4.51
N VAL A 61 8.04 9.52 -5.80
CA VAL A 61 8.50 10.77 -6.42
C VAL A 61 7.30 11.46 -7.06
N LYS A 62 7.04 12.69 -6.63
CA LYS A 62 6.03 13.57 -7.24
C LYS A 62 6.61 14.25 -8.48
N ALA A 63 5.81 14.37 -9.53
CA ALA A 63 6.22 15.01 -10.77
C ALA A 63 5.04 15.75 -11.40
N SER A 64 5.33 16.91 -11.98
CA SER A 64 4.40 17.61 -12.85
C SER A 64 4.56 17.09 -14.28
N VAL A 65 3.47 16.66 -14.91
CA VAL A 65 3.51 15.98 -16.22
C VAL A 65 2.44 16.53 -17.16
N CYS A 66 2.61 16.28 -18.46
CA CYS A 66 1.59 16.57 -19.45
C CYS A 66 0.41 15.59 -19.28
N GLY A 67 -0.75 16.11 -18.91
CA GLY A 67 -1.98 15.36 -18.75
C GLY A 67 -2.63 14.99 -20.09
N PRO A 68 -3.73 14.21 -20.07
CA PRO A 68 -4.38 13.70 -21.28
C PRO A 68 -5.00 14.79 -22.17
N LEU A 69 -5.23 15.99 -21.64
CA LEU A 69 -5.72 17.16 -22.38
C LEU A 69 -4.61 18.16 -22.72
N MET A 70 -3.34 17.74 -22.65
CA MET A 70 -2.15 18.59 -22.87
C MET A 70 -1.96 19.72 -21.85
N GLU A 71 -2.67 19.65 -20.73
CA GLU A 71 -2.52 20.55 -19.59
C GLU A 71 -1.58 19.93 -18.55
N GLU A 72 -0.87 20.77 -17.80
CA GLU A 72 0.02 20.32 -16.74
C GLU A 72 -0.78 19.76 -15.54
N VAL A 73 -0.43 18.55 -15.08
CA VAL A 73 -1.11 17.87 -13.96
C VAL A 73 -0.10 17.32 -12.95
N ASP A 74 -0.48 17.34 -11.67
CA ASP A 74 0.25 16.66 -10.61
C ASP A 74 0.15 15.14 -10.79
N SER A 75 1.29 14.46 -10.72
CA SER A 75 1.41 13.01 -10.83
C SER A 75 2.51 12.48 -9.91
N PHE A 76 2.71 11.17 -9.92
CA PHE A 76 3.72 10.50 -9.14
C PHE A 76 4.12 9.15 -9.74
N PHE A 77 5.30 8.66 -9.34
CA PHE A 77 5.76 7.30 -9.59
C PHE A 77 6.55 6.79 -8.38
N GLY A 78 6.78 5.48 -8.32
CA GLY A 78 7.57 4.85 -7.25
C GLY A 78 8.96 4.43 -7.74
N ILE A 79 9.97 4.66 -6.91
CA ILE A 79 11.29 4.05 -7.02
C ILE A 79 11.37 2.98 -5.92
N LEU A 80 11.74 1.75 -6.29
CA LEU A 80 11.85 0.65 -5.33
C LEU A 80 13.13 0.80 -4.48
N GLY A 81 13.15 0.14 -3.33
CA GLY A 81 14.29 0.26 -2.40
C GLY A 81 15.62 -0.25 -2.94
N ASP A 82 15.62 -1.01 -4.05
CA ASP A 82 16.82 -1.51 -4.73
C ASP A 82 17.32 -0.62 -5.89
N GLY A 83 16.65 0.51 -6.15
CA GLY A 83 17.03 1.50 -7.17
C GLY A 83 16.74 1.06 -8.59
#